data_AF-A0A1V4RXL1-F1
#
_entry.id   AF-A0A1V4RXL1-F1
#
_cell.length_a   1.000
_cell.length_b   1.000
_cell.length_c   1.000
_cell.angle_alpha   90.00
_cell.angle_beta   90.00
_cell.angle_gamma   90.00
#
_symmetry.space_group_name_H-M   'P 1'
#
loop_
_entity.id
_entity.type
_entity.pdbx_description
1 polymer ?
#
loop_
_entity_poly.entity_id
_entity_poly.type
_entity_poly.pdbx_seq_one_letter_code
_entity_poly.pdbx_strand_id
1 'polypeptide(L)' 'DAPNRIRIRQAHETGAQVVAVACPQCAKMLEDGLKAEELEEKLEILDLAEIITRALE' A
#
# COMPACT_ATOMS: atom_id res chain seq x y z
N ASP A 1 13.71 6.12 10.94
CA ASP A 1 12.95 6.12 9.67
C ASP A 1 11.53 6.59 9.86
N ALA A 2 10.95 7.18 8.80
CA ALA A 2 9.55 7.59 8.77
C ALA A 2 8.62 6.36 8.86
N PRO A 3 7.49 6.44 9.58
CA PRO A 3 6.60 5.29 9.78
C PRO A 3 6.12 4.64 8.49
N ASN A 4 5.81 5.44 7.45
CA ASN A 4 5.34 4.92 6.17
C ASN A 4 6.39 4.03 5.46
N ARG A 5 7.65 4.46 5.41
CA ARG A 5 8.76 3.68 4.83
C ARG A 5 8.96 2.34 5.53
N ILE A 6 8.88 2.33 6.87
CA ILE A 6 8.99 1.10 7.67
C ILE A 6 7.85 0.14 7.32
N ARG A 7 6.61 0.64 7.22
CA ARG A 7 5.44 -0.19 6.91
C ARG A 7 5.50 -0.79 5.50
N ILE A 8 5.98 -0.03 4.52
CA ILE A 8 6.12 -0.52 3.14
C ILE A 8 7.16 -1.64 3.06
N ARG A 9 8.33 -1.49 3.69
CA ARG A 9 9.33 -2.57 3.73
C ARG A 9 8.78 -3.82 4.40
N GLN A 10 8.13 -3.67 5.55
CA GLN A 10 7.49 -4.78 6.24
C GLN A 10 6.46 -5.48 5.34
N ALA A 11 5.60 -4.73 4.66
CA ALA A 11 4.62 -5.30 3.74
C ALA A 11 5.31 -6.07 2.60
N HIS A 12 6.33 -5.48 1.97
CA HIS A 12 7.09 -6.11 0.90
C HIS A 12 7.79 -7.40 1.35
N GLU A 13 8.38 -7.41 2.55
CA GLU A 13 9.06 -8.57 3.16
C GLU A 13 8.11 -9.75 3.37
N THR A 14 6.80 -9.53 3.54
CA THR A 14 5.81 -10.61 3.63
C THR A 14 5.48 -11.25 2.28
N GLY A 15 5.92 -10.66 1.17
CA GLY A 15 5.52 -11.07 -0.18
C GLY A 15 4.13 -10.56 -0.58
N ALA A 16 3.56 -9.62 0.18
CA ALA A 16 2.31 -8.98 -0.20
C ALA A 16 2.48 -8.23 -1.53
N GLN A 17 1.44 -8.29 -2.36
CA GLN A 17 1.33 -7.51 -3.60
C GLN A 17 0.42 -6.29 -3.44
N VAL A 18 -0.42 -6.31 -2.40
CA VAL A 18 -1.39 -5.25 -2.10
C VAL A 18 -1.36 -4.94 -0.61
N VAL A 19 -1.36 -3.65 -0.26
CA VAL A 19 -1.67 -3.15 1.08
C VAL A 19 -3.04 -2.50 1.06
N ALA A 20 -3.99 -3.13 1.73
CA ALA A 20 -5.35 -2.61 1.88
C ALA A 20 -5.39 -1.51 2.95
N VAL A 21 -6.11 -0.42 2.67
CA VAL A 21 -6.38 0.65 3.64
C VAL A 21 -7.89 0.94 3.70
N ALA A 22 -8.31 1.58 4.79
CA ALA A 22 -9.69 2.05 4.98
C ALA A 22 -9.73 3.55 5.37
N CYS A 23 -8.64 4.26 5.11
CA CYS A 23 -8.51 5.68 5.42
C CYS A 23 -7.75 6.37 4.27
N PRO A 24 -8.31 7.41 3.64
CA PRO A 24 -7.68 8.07 2.49
C PRO A 24 -6.36 8.75 2.86
N GLN A 25 -6.22 9.19 4.12
CA GLN A 25 -4.96 9.76 4.59
C GLN A 25 -3.87 8.68 4.75
N CYS A 26 -4.24 7.46 5.12
CA CYS A 26 -3.32 6.32 5.14
C CYS A 26 -2.90 5.93 3.73
N ALA A 27 -3.83 5.92 2.75
CA ALA A 27 -3.53 5.66 1.35
C ALA A 27 -2.40 6.58 0.87
N LYS A 28 -2.63 7.90 0.95
CA LYS A 28 -1.66 8.92 0.54
C LYS A 28 -0.31 8.78 1.27
N MET A 29 -0.34 8.63 2.60
CA MET A 29 0.88 8.51 3.40
C MET A 29 1.71 7.27 3.01
N LEU A 30 1.05 6.15 2.72
CA LEU A 30 1.72 4.91 2.32
C LEU A 30 2.17 4.93 0.87
N GLU A 31 1.43 5.57 -0.04
CA GLU A 31 1.88 5.83 -1.41
C GLU A 31 3.17 6.66 -1.44
N ASP A 32 3.26 7.71 -0.60
CA ASP A 32 4.50 8.49 -0.47
C ASP A 32 5.65 7.63 0.07
N GLY A 33 5.34 6.71 0.99
CA GLY A 33 6.30 5.74 1.50
C GLY A 33 6.75 4.74 0.45
N LEU A 34 5.82 4.28 -0.40
CA LEU A 34 6.04 3.33 -1.47
C LEU A 34 6.99 3.89 -2.51
N LYS A 35 6.76 5.15 -2.92
CA LYS A 35 7.65 5.91 -3.82
C LYS A 35 9.04 6.11 -3.24
N ALA A 36 9.13 6.41 -1.95
CA ALA A 36 10.42 6.58 -1.27
C ALA A 36 11.23 5.27 -1.15
N GLU A 37 10.59 4.10 -1.26
CA GLU A 37 11.26 2.80 -1.27
C GLU A 37 11.48 2.23 -2.69
N GLU A 38 11.01 2.92 -3.74
CA GLU A 38 11.11 2.46 -5.15
C GLU A 38 10.46 1.08 -5.37
N LEU A 39 9.29 0.88 -4.76
CA LEU A 39 8.54 -0.40 -4.77
C LEU A 39 7.21 -0.34 -5.53
N GLU A 40 6.94 0.73 -6.27
CA GLU A 40 5.67 0.96 -6.99
C GLU A 40 5.32 -0.15 -7.99
N GLU A 41 6.32 -0.85 -8.55
CA GLU A 41 6.10 -1.97 -9.48
C GLU A 41 5.82 -3.30 -8.77
N LYS A 42 6.00 -3.37 -7.45
CA LYS A 42 5.96 -4.62 -6.68
C LYS A 42 4.83 -4.65 -5.65
N LEU A 43 4.35 -3.50 -5.20
CA LEU A 43 3.34 -3.37 -4.17
C LEU A 43 2.36 -2.26 -4.54
N GLU A 44 1.06 -2.53 -4.44
CA GLU A 44 -0.02 -1.57 -4.69
C GLU A 44 -0.69 -1.17 -3.37
N ILE A 45 -1.08 0.10 -3.22
CA ILE A 45 -1.93 0.56 -2.11
C ILE A 45 -3.36 0.66 -2.64
N LEU A 46 -4.32 0.00 -1.99
CA LEU A 46 -5.72 0.02 -2.42
C LEU A 46 -6.66 0.31 -1.26
N ASP A 47 -7.70 1.10 -1.52
CA ASP A 47 -8.81 1.22 -0.57
C ASP A 47 -9.65 -0.06 -0.56
N LEU A 48 -10.20 -0.41 0.61
CA LEU A 48 -11.05 -1.60 0.76
C LEU A 48 -12.24 -1.59 -0.22
N ALA A 49 -12.83 -0.43 -0.50
CA ALA A 49 -13.92 -0.31 -1.46
C ALA A 49 -13.47 -0.62 -2.90
N GLU A 50 -12.24 -0.25 -3.27
CA GLU A 50 -11.66 -0.57 -4.58
C GLU A 50 -11.42 -2.07 -4.72
N ILE A 51 -10.89 -2.71 -3.67
CA ILE A 51 -10.69 -4.17 -3.63
C ILE A 51 -12.02 -4.91 -3.82
N ILE A 52 -13.07 -4.49 -3.10
CA ILE A 52 -14.40 -5.08 -3.23
C ILE A 52 -14.94 -4.88 -4.65
N THR A 53 -14.79 -3.68 -5.21
CA THR A 53 -15.25 -3.37 -6.57
C THR A 53 -14.56 -4.25 -7.60
N ARG A 54 -13.22 -4.39 -7.54
CA ARG A 54 -12.45 -5.28 -8.43
C ARG A 54 -12.84 -6.76 -8.31
N ALA A 55 -13.36 -7.18 -7.17
CA ALA A 55 -13.78 -8.57 -6.94
C ALA A 55 -15.23 -8.86 -7.40
N LEU A 56 -16.03 -7.81 -7.60
CA LEU A 56 -17.43 -7.91 -8.05
C LEU A 56 -17.57 -7.78 -9.57
N GLU A 57 -16.58 -7.19 -10.24
CA GLU A 57 -16.45 -7.14 -11.70
C GLU A 57 -15.88 -8.44 -12.27
#